data_AF-A0A939L1V5-F1
#
_entry.id   AF-A0A939L1V5-F1
#
_cell.length_a   1.000
_cell.length_b   1.000
_cell.length_c   1.000
_cell.angle_alpha   90.00
_cell.angle_beta   90.00
_cell.angle_gamma   90.00
#
_symmetry.space_group_name_H-M   'P 1'
#
loop_
_entity.id
_entity.type
_entity.pdbx_description
1 polymer ?
#
loop_
_entity_poly.entity_id
_entity_poly.type
_entity_poly.pdbx_seq_one_letter_code
_entity_poly.pdbx_strand_id
1 'polypeptide(L)'
;MTPTTPFQVVLYLARNSHAFPERELNLCESYAKAFNWAVSLIVVDDEATTKGPEHRPMLQAALQRLRDNRAGAILVPSKCTISPIDGEFNEFAEHVEKASAFIQVATPR
;
A
#
# COMPACT_ATOMS: atom_id res chain seq x y z
N MET A 1 3.36 -3.39 31.76
CA MET A 1 3.56 -2.79 30.42
C MET A 1 2.88 -3.71 29.42
N THR A 2 1.72 -3.33 28.88
CA THR A 2 1.14 -4.02 27.72
C THR A 2 2.09 -3.82 26.54
N PRO A 3 2.47 -4.87 25.80
CA PRO A 3 3.25 -4.69 24.59
C PRO A 3 2.45 -3.82 23.63
N THR A 4 3.00 -2.67 23.24
CA THR A 4 2.43 -1.82 22.21
C THR A 4 2.43 -2.63 20.92
N THR A 5 1.25 -2.99 20.41
CA THR A 5 1.14 -3.67 19.12
C THR A 5 1.80 -2.79 18.06
N PRO A 6 2.73 -3.33 17.24
CA PRO A 6 3.40 -2.55 16.20
C PRO A 6 2.37 -2.01 15.22
N PHE A 7 2.62 -0.81 14.70
CA PHE A 7 1.77 -0.18 13.70
C PHE A 7 1.68 -1.09 12.46
N GLN A 8 0.47 -1.43 12.06
CA GLN A 8 0.21 -2.39 10.99
C GLN A 8 0.07 -1.68 9.64
N VAL A 9 0.70 -2.22 8.60
CA VAL A 9 0.63 -1.69 7.23
C VAL A 9 0.24 -2.78 6.23
N VAL A 10 -0.34 -2.36 5.11
CA VAL A 10 -0.51 -3.20 3.91
C VAL A 10 0.56 -2.78 2.91
N LEU A 11 1.37 -3.72 2.42
CA LEU A 11 2.25 -3.49 1.29
C LEU A 11 1.44 -3.70 0.02
N TYR A 12 1.41 -2.70 -0.86
CA TYR A 12 0.74 -2.78 -2.14
C TYR A 12 1.73 -2.54 -3.27
N LEU A 13 1.88 -3.55 -4.12
CA LEU A 13 2.85 -3.60 -5.22
C LEU A 13 2.10 -3.78 -6.54
N ALA A 14 2.56 -3.11 -7.59
CA ALA A 14 2.08 -3.31 -8.95
C ALA A 14 3.01 -4.29 -9.66
N ARG A 15 2.43 -5.29 -10.34
CA ARG A 15 3.20 -6.18 -11.21
C ARG A 15 3.17 -5.61 -12.63
N ASN A 16 4.28 -4.99 -13.03
CA ASN A 16 4.41 -4.33 -14.34
C ASN A 16 4.94 -5.26 -15.46
N SER A 17 5.25 -6.52 -15.13
CA SER A 17 5.75 -7.55 -16.07
C SER A 17 5.39 -8.94 -15.55
N HIS A 18 5.69 -10.02 -16.27
CA HIS A 18 5.48 -11.38 -15.73
C HIS A 18 6.35 -11.72 -14.51
N ALA A 19 7.40 -10.93 -14.23
CA ALA A 19 8.26 -11.14 -13.07
C ALA A 19 7.64 -10.58 -11.78
N PHE A 20 7.93 -11.24 -10.66
CA PHE A 20 7.56 -10.76 -9.34
C PHE A 20 8.34 -9.47 -9.00
N PRO A 21 7.71 -8.44 -8.40
CA PRO A 21 8.36 -7.17 -8.09
C PRO A 21 9.24 -7.25 -6.82
N GLU A 22 10.29 -8.09 -6.85
CA GLU A 22 11.17 -8.35 -5.70
C GLU A 22 11.86 -7.08 -5.19
N ARG A 23 12.28 -6.20 -6.10
CA ARG A 23 12.98 -4.96 -5.75
C ARG A 23 12.08 -4.03 -4.94
N GLU A 24 10.85 -3.84 -5.42
CA GLU A 24 9.84 -3.01 -4.79
C GLU A 24 9.40 -3.58 -3.44
N LEU A 25 9.24 -4.91 -3.36
CA LEU A 25 8.98 -5.60 -2.10
C LEU A 25 10.09 -5.32 -1.08
N ASN A 26 11.35 -5.57 -1.44
CA ASN A 26 12.50 -5.38 -0.56
C ASN A 26 12.62 -3.93 -0.08
N LEU A 27 12.33 -2.96 -0.95
CA LEU A 27 12.29 -1.53 -0.59
C LEU A 27 11.22 -1.26 0.48
N CYS A 28 9.99 -1.72 0.27
CA CYS A 28 8.90 -1.53 1.21
C CYS A 28 9.14 -2.26 2.55
N GLU A 29 9.64 -3.50 2.52
CA GLU A 29 9.97 -4.25 3.74
C GLU A 29 11.09 -3.58 4.53
N SER A 30 12.13 -3.10 3.85
CA SER A 30 13.22 -2.36 4.49
C SER A 30 12.73 -1.06 5.13
N TYR A 31 11.82 -0.35 4.45
CA TYR A 31 11.18 0.85 5.00
C TYR A 31 10.35 0.51 6.24
N ALA A 32 9.43 -0.46 6.16
CA ALA A 32 8.60 -0.86 7.29
C ALA A 32 9.45 -1.28 8.50
N LYS A 33 10.51 -2.06 8.27
CA LYS A 33 11.47 -2.45 9.31
C LYS A 33 12.17 -1.25 9.96
N ALA A 34 12.57 -0.24 9.19
CA ALA A 34 13.22 0.96 9.72
C ALA A 34 12.34 1.77 10.68
N PHE A 35 11.01 1.65 10.56
CA PHE A 35 10.04 2.30 11.44
C PHE A 35 9.39 1.36 12.46
N ASN A 36 9.86 0.11 12.56
CA ASN A 36 9.27 -0.93 13.41
C ASN A 36 7.76 -1.15 13.14
N TRP A 37 7.36 -1.04 11.88
CA TRP A 37 6.02 -1.35 11.41
C TRP A 37 5.90 -2.84 11.08
N ALA A 38 4.73 -3.42 11.34
CA ALA A 38 4.41 -4.79 11.00
C ALA A 38 3.61 -4.86 9.70
N VAL A 39 3.98 -5.80 8.83
CA VAL A 39 3.29 -6.03 7.56
C VAL A 39 2.14 -7.01 7.79
N SER A 40 0.91 -6.51 7.67
CA SER A 40 -0.32 -7.28 7.88
C SER A 40 -0.82 -8.01 6.62
N LEU A 41 -0.38 -7.55 5.46
CA LEU A 41 -0.72 -8.09 4.14
C LEU A 41 0.28 -7.57 3.11
N ILE A 42 0.70 -8.44 2.21
CA ILE A 42 1.40 -8.08 0.97
C ILE A 42 0.45 -8.36 -0.18
N VAL A 43 0.22 -7.36 -1.01
CA VAL A 43 -0.64 -7.41 -2.19
C VAL A 43 0.20 -7.16 -3.43
N VAL A 44 0.09 -8.05 -4.41
CA VAL A 44 0.66 -7.86 -5.74
C VAL A 44 -0.50 -7.78 -6.72
N ASP A 45 -0.66 -6.60 -7.33
CA ASP A 45 -1.75 -6.30 -8.24
C ASP A 45 -1.27 -6.40 -9.70
N ASP A 46 -1.79 -7.39 -10.40
CA ASP A 46 -1.49 -7.69 -11.81
C ASP A 46 -2.32 -6.84 -12.78
N GLU A 47 -3.33 -6.12 -12.28
CA GLU A 47 -4.24 -5.27 -13.06
C GLU A 47 -3.86 -3.79 -13.00
N ALA A 48 -2.83 -3.43 -12.23
CA ALA A 48 -2.42 -2.06 -11.96
C ALA A 48 -2.07 -1.24 -13.23
N THR A 49 -1.64 -1.91 -14.30
CA THR A 49 -1.34 -1.25 -15.60
C THR A 49 -2.54 -1.13 -16.52
N THR A 50 -3.69 -1.74 -16.17
CA THR A 50 -4.85 -1.86 -17.07
C THR A 50 -6.14 -1.25 -16.54
N LYS A 51 -6.23 -1.01 -15.22
CA LYS A 51 -7.44 -0.51 -14.56
C LYS A 51 -7.13 0.72 -13.70
N GLY A 52 -8.13 1.59 -13.50
CA GLY A 52 -8.08 2.65 -12.50
C GLY A 52 -8.18 2.09 -11.06
N PRO A 53 -7.76 2.85 -10.03
CA PRO A 53 -7.75 2.40 -8.63
C PRO A 53 -9.08 1.81 -8.12
N GLU A 54 -10.20 2.38 -8.53
CA GLU A 54 -11.56 1.99 -8.15
C GLU A 54 -11.99 0.64 -8.73
N HIS A 55 -11.36 0.21 -9.83
CA HIS A 55 -11.67 -1.04 -10.53
C HIS A 55 -10.68 -2.17 -10.22
N ARG A 56 -9.72 -1.95 -9.32
CA ARG A 56 -8.69 -2.92 -8.92
C ARG A 56 -9.09 -3.68 -7.66
N PRO A 57 -9.52 -4.95 -7.75
CA PRO A 57 -10.03 -5.70 -6.58
C PRO A 57 -9.00 -5.83 -5.45
N MET A 58 -7.72 -5.99 -5.82
CA MET A 58 -6.62 -6.11 -4.87
C MET A 58 -6.37 -4.80 -4.11
N LEU A 59 -6.45 -3.66 -4.81
CA LEU A 59 -6.37 -2.35 -4.17
C LEU A 59 -7.59 -2.06 -3.28
N GLN A 60 -8.79 -2.45 -3.72
CA GLN A 60 -9.99 -2.35 -2.89
C GLN A 60 -9.92 -3.24 -1.64
N ALA A 61 -9.31 -4.42 -1.73
CA ALA A 61 -9.05 -5.28 -0.59
C ALA A 61 -8.06 -4.65 0.41
N ALA A 62 -7.02 -3.95 -0.09
CA ALA A 62 -6.10 -3.18 0.75
C ALA A 62 -6.84 -2.05 1.49
N LEU A 63 -7.71 -1.30 0.79
CA LEU A 63 -8.55 -0.26 1.40
C LEU A 63 -9.51 -0.83 2.44
N GLN A 64 -10.08 -2.01 2.20
CA GLN A 64 -10.98 -2.66 3.16
C GLN A 64 -10.25 -3.01 4.47
N ARG A 65 -8.99 -3.43 4.42
CA ARG A 65 -8.19 -3.65 5.64
C ARG A 65 -8.04 -2.40 6.49
N LEU A 66 -7.93 -1.22 5.85
CA LEU A 66 -7.88 0.06 6.56
C LEU A 66 -9.23 0.35 7.22
N ARG A 67 -10.33 0.19 6.48
CA ARG A 67 -11.70 0.38 7.00
C ARG A 67 -12.03 -0.53 8.18
N ASP A 68 -11.49 -1.74 8.18
CA ASP A 68 -11.65 -2.72 9.26
C ASP A 68 -10.70 -2.46 10.46
N ASN A 69 -9.93 -1.36 10.46
CA ASN A 69 -8.89 -1.04 11.44
C ASN A 69 -7.82 -2.15 11.60
N ARG A 70 -7.58 -2.95 10.55
CA ARG A 70 -6.55 -4.00 10.55
C ARG A 70 -5.18 -3.48 10.13
N ALA A 71 -5.12 -2.30 9.52
CA ALA A 71 -3.91 -1.58 9.16
C ALA A 71 -4.17 -0.07 9.20
N GLY A 72 -3.13 0.71 9.48
CA GLY A 72 -3.20 2.17 9.51
C GLY A 72 -2.61 2.86 8.29
N ALA A 73 -1.95 2.12 7.39
CA ALA A 73 -1.42 2.68 6.15
C ALA A 73 -1.32 1.64 5.03
N ILE A 74 -1.32 2.14 3.79
CA ILE A 74 -0.86 1.40 2.61
C ILE A 74 0.55 1.91 2.28
N LEU A 75 1.54 1.00 2.26
CA LEU A 75 2.91 1.28 1.88
C LEU A 75 3.12 0.87 0.42
N VAL A 76 3.56 1.81 -0.40
CA VAL A 76 3.83 1.64 -1.83
C VAL A 76 5.26 2.05 -2.18
N PRO A 77 5.88 1.48 -3.23
CA PRO A 77 7.21 1.88 -3.68
C PRO A 77 7.20 3.23 -4.41
N SER A 78 6.05 3.63 -4.99
CA SER A 78 5.86 4.91 -5.70
C SER A 78 4.38 5.29 -5.70
N LYS A 79 4.07 6.59 -5.85
CA LYS A 79 2.68 7.05 -6.08
C LYS A 79 2.07 6.41 -7.33
N CYS A 80 2.89 6.22 -8.37
CA CYS A 80 2.45 5.61 -9.63
C CYS A 80 1.94 4.17 -9.47
N THR A 81 2.28 3.50 -8.37
CA THR A 81 1.74 2.18 -8.03
C THR A 81 0.23 2.24 -7.80
N ILE A 82 -0.26 3.33 -7.19
CA ILE A 82 -1.70 3.60 -7.06
C ILE A 82 -2.24 4.13 -8.40
N SER A 83 -1.74 5.26 -8.87
CA SER A 83 -2.04 5.74 -10.22
C SER A 83 -0.97 6.72 -10.69
N PRO A 84 -0.59 6.70 -11.99
CA PRO A 84 0.21 7.76 -12.58
C PRO A 84 -0.57 9.07 -12.82
N ILE A 85 -1.90 9.06 -12.66
CA ILE A 85 -2.76 10.23 -12.82
C ILE A 85 -3.00 10.84 -11.44
N ASP A 86 -2.58 12.09 -11.23
CA ASP A 86 -2.67 12.77 -9.93
C ASP A 86 -4.12 12.84 -9.41
N GLY A 87 -5.09 13.06 -10.29
CA GLY A 87 -6.52 13.07 -9.94
C GLY A 87 -6.97 11.74 -9.33
N GLU A 88 -6.69 10.62 -10.00
CA GLU A 88 -7.02 9.27 -9.51
C GLU A 88 -6.28 8.93 -8.21
N PHE A 89 -5.02 9.34 -8.08
CA PHE A 89 -4.25 9.17 -6.84
C PHE A 89 -4.92 9.94 -5.69
N ASN A 90 -5.28 11.21 -5.91
CA ASN A 90 -5.88 12.05 -4.89
C ASN A 90 -7.26 11.52 -4.48
N GLU A 91 -8.10 11.11 -5.44
CA GLU A 91 -9.39 10.48 -5.15
C GLU A 91 -9.23 9.22 -4.31
N PHE A 92 -8.25 8.36 -4.62
CA PHE A 92 -7.96 7.19 -3.80
C PHE A 92 -7.43 7.56 -2.40
N ALA A 93 -6.55 8.57 -2.32
CA ALA A 93 -6.02 9.07 -1.05
C ALA A 93 -7.12 9.60 -0.13
N GLU A 94 -8.12 10.32 -0.66
CA GLU A 94 -9.29 10.76 0.12
C GLU A 94 -10.07 9.58 0.72
N HIS A 95 -10.19 8.47 0.00
CA HIS A 95 -10.83 7.27 0.52
C HIS A 95 -10.04 6.62 1.65
N VAL A 96 -8.70 6.67 1.58
CA VAL A 96 -7.79 6.20 2.62
C VAL A 96 -7.87 7.11 3.85
N GLU A 97 -7.90 8.43 3.68
CA GLU A 97 -8.04 9.40 4.76
C GLU A 97 -9.39 9.28 5.48
N LYS A 98 -10.49 9.03 4.74
CA LYS A 98 -11.81 8.73 5.32
C LYS A 98 -11.79 7.48 6.21
N ALA A 99 -10.84 6.56 6.00
CA ALA A 99 -10.60 5.41 6.86
C ALA A 99 -9.64 5.71 8.04
N SER A 100 -9.31 6.98 8.30
CA SER A 100 -8.32 7.40 9.32
C SER A 100 -6.95 6.76 9.12
N ALA A 101 -6.57 6.52 7.86
CA ALA A 101 -5.32 5.91 7.43
C ALA A 101 -4.60 6.84 6.43
N PHE A 102 -3.40 6.45 6.00
CA PHE A 102 -2.63 7.21 5.01
C PHE A 102 -1.90 6.31 4.01
N ILE A 103 -1.45 6.91 2.90
CA ILE A 103 -0.59 6.25 1.91
C ILE A 103 0.85 6.69 2.18
N GLN A 104 1.75 5.74 2.37
CA GLN A 104 3.18 5.99 2.53
C GLN A 104 3.93 5.53 1.27
N VAL A 105 4.79 6.40 0.75
CA VAL A 105 5.76 6.02 -0.29
C VAL A 105 7.06 5.61 0.39
N ALA A 106 7.55 4.41 0.09
CA ALA A 106 8.83 3.92 0.59
C ALA A 106 9.96 4.70 -0.10
N THR A 107 10.55 5.66 0.60
CA THR A 107 11.72 6.38 0.10
C THR A 107 12.98 5.59 0.44
N PRO A 108 13.91 5.38 -0.51
CA PRO A 108 15.25 4.89 -0.17
C PRO A 108 15.87 5.84 0.86
N ARG A 109 16.47 5.28 1.91
CA ARG A 109 17.37 6.04 2.79
C ARG A 109 18.76 6.07 2.19
#